data_AF-A0A2V5WQ51-F1
#
_entry.id   AF-A0A2V5WQ51-F1
#
_cell.length_a   1.000
_cell.length_b   1.000
_cell.length_c   1.000
_cell.angle_alpha   90.00
_cell.angle_beta   90.00
_cell.angle_gamma   90.00
#
_symmetry.space_group_name_H-M   'P 1'
#
loop_
_entity.id
_entity.type
_entity.pdbx_description
1 polymer ?
#
loop_
_entity_poly.entity_id
_entity_poly.type
_entity_poly.pdbx_seq_one_letter_code
_entity_poly.pdbx_strand_id
1 'polypeptide(L)'
;RIAVVWKPESDAETRRKVVAELKEDHATELEGKSRDESVKDFLSGKGWYHGADVDRLSEEEADIIAARLVRFVKAKTALPNNKAEPLQRAFSDLLRKDLTGKSNGPNRLEDVARDYLDAEQIKVLKAAIKDEEAIENGEKPVPKEG
;
A
#
# COMPACT_ATOMS: atom_id res chain seq x y z
N ARG A 1 7.93 12.20 -12.75
CA ARG A 1 6.99 12.59 -13.81
C ARG A 1 6.08 11.40 -14.05
N ILE A 2 4.81 11.51 -13.68
CA ILE A 2 3.82 10.45 -13.84
C ILE A 2 3.15 10.65 -15.21
N ALA A 3 3.04 9.58 -15.99
CA ALA A 3 2.31 9.58 -17.25
C ALA A 3 1.17 8.56 -17.16
N VAL A 4 -0.06 9.00 -17.43
CA VAL A 4 -1.24 8.13 -17.41
C VAL A 4 -1.61 7.81 -18.85
N VAL A 5 -1.65 6.52 -19.18
CA VAL A 5 -2.01 6.04 -20.51
C VAL A 5 -3.38 5.39 -20.46
N TRP A 6 -4.29 5.93 -21.27
CA TRP A 6 -5.66 5.45 -21.37
C TRP A 6 -5.83 4.41 -22.46
N LYS A 7 -6.68 3.42 -22.20
CA LYS A 7 -7.20 2.59 -23.27
C LYS A 7 -8.09 3.46 -24.19
N PRO A 8 -8.16 3.15 -25.50
CA PRO A 8 -8.95 3.94 -26.44
C PRO A 8 -10.41 4.16 -26.02
N GLU A 9 -10.99 3.15 -25.35
CA GLU A 9 -12.38 3.11 -24.88
C GLU A 9 -12.64 3.86 -23.57
N SER A 10 -11.62 4.34 -22.85
CA SER A 10 -11.81 5.07 -21.60
C SER A 10 -12.47 6.43 -21.86
N ASP A 11 -13.59 6.72 -21.21
CA ASP A 11 -14.35 7.96 -21.38
C ASP A 11 -13.68 9.16 -20.68
N ALA A 12 -13.94 10.38 -21.20
CA ALA A 12 -13.30 11.60 -20.71
C ALA A 12 -13.68 12.00 -19.27
N GLU A 13 -14.75 11.47 -18.69
CA GLU A 13 -15.13 11.74 -17.30
C GLU A 13 -14.28 10.89 -16.35
N THR A 14 -14.13 9.60 -16.65
CA THR A 14 -13.24 8.68 -15.93
C THR A 14 -11.79 9.20 -15.94
N ARG A 15 -11.32 9.67 -17.11
CA ARG A 15 -9.96 10.23 -17.24
C ARG A 15 -9.74 11.44 -16.33
N ARG A 16 -10.70 12.37 -16.29
CA ARG A 16 -10.64 13.58 -15.47
C ARG A 16 -10.68 13.28 -13.97
N LYS A 17 -11.51 12.32 -13.54
CA LYS A 17 -11.58 11.91 -12.13
C LYS A 17 -10.25 11.36 -11.64
N VAL A 18 -9.64 10.43 -12.38
CA VAL A 18 -8.35 9.86 -12.02
C VAL A 18 -7.24 10.92 -12.02
N VAL A 19 -7.20 11.82 -13.03
CA VAL A 19 -6.23 12.92 -13.03
C VAL A 19 -6.41 13.83 -11.81
N ALA A 20 -7.64 14.08 -11.38
CA ALA A 20 -7.93 14.87 -10.18
C ALA A 20 -7.56 14.15 -8.86
N GLU A 21 -7.55 12.83 -8.84
CA GLU A 21 -7.16 12.01 -7.68
C GLU A 21 -5.64 11.82 -7.56
N LEU A 22 -4.88 12.11 -8.63
CA LEU A 22 -3.43 12.12 -8.56
C LEU A 22 -2.97 13.30 -7.72
N LYS A 23 -2.68 13.02 -6.45
CA LYS A 23 -2.22 13.98 -5.42
C LYS A 23 -0.87 14.64 -5.75
N GLU A 24 -0.16 14.20 -6.79
CA GLU A 24 1.06 14.86 -7.26
C GLU A 24 0.75 15.88 -8.37
N ASP A 25 1.11 17.13 -8.13
CA ASP A 25 0.83 18.36 -8.91
C ASP A 25 1.26 18.37 -10.40
N HIS A 26 1.70 17.25 -10.98
CA HIS A 26 2.39 17.23 -12.28
C HIS A 26 1.94 16.12 -13.25
N ALA A 27 0.72 15.60 -13.10
CA ALA A 27 0.14 14.70 -14.10
C ALA A 27 -0.49 15.52 -15.25
N THR A 28 0.11 15.49 -16.43
CA THR A 28 -0.45 16.08 -17.66
C THR A 28 -0.83 14.96 -18.62
N GLU A 29 -2.04 14.99 -19.17
CA GLU A 29 -2.44 14.05 -20.23
C GLU A 29 -1.56 14.27 -21.46
N LEU A 30 -1.00 13.18 -22.00
CA LEU A 30 -0.20 13.22 -23.21
C LEU A 30 -1.10 12.98 -24.42
N GLU A 31 -0.93 13.82 -25.45
CA GLU A 31 -1.66 13.72 -26.71
C GLU A 31 -0.71 13.54 -27.90
N GLY A 32 -1.26 13.04 -29.01
CA GLY A 32 -0.57 12.91 -30.30
C GLY A 32 0.77 12.17 -30.21
N LYS A 33 1.81 12.77 -30.78
CA LYS A 33 3.13 12.13 -30.90
C LYS A 33 3.77 11.80 -29.54
N SER A 34 3.61 12.68 -28.54
CA SER A 34 4.16 12.46 -27.19
C SER A 34 3.50 11.27 -26.50
N ARG A 35 2.19 11.06 -26.75
CA ARG A 35 1.48 9.86 -26.32
C ARG A 35 2.05 8.62 -27.01
N ASP A 36 2.17 8.65 -28.33
CA ASP A 36 2.61 7.48 -29.10
C ASP A 36 4.04 7.05 -28.74
N GLU A 37 4.94 8.00 -28.50
CA GLU A 37 6.30 7.74 -28.01
C GLU A 37 6.30 7.13 -26.61
N SER A 38 5.49 7.67 -25.69
CA SER A 38 5.39 7.15 -24.31
C SER A 38 4.76 5.77 -24.25
N VAL A 39 3.74 5.50 -25.08
CA VAL A 39 3.14 4.16 -25.23
C VAL A 39 4.17 3.17 -25.76
N LYS A 40 4.93 3.57 -26.79
CA LYS A 40 5.99 2.72 -27.36
C LYS A 40 7.08 2.41 -26.33
N ASP A 41 7.47 3.40 -25.52
CA ASP A 41 8.43 3.22 -24.44
C ASP A 41 7.91 2.26 -23.35
N PHE A 42 6.68 2.46 -22.89
CA PHE A 42 6.01 1.57 -21.93
C PHE A 42 5.92 0.13 -22.46
N LEU A 43 5.47 -0.05 -23.71
CA LEU A 43 5.37 -1.37 -24.35
C LEU A 43 6.74 -2.00 -24.65
N SER A 44 7.82 -1.22 -24.70
CA SER A 44 9.18 -1.77 -24.85
C SER A 44 9.63 -2.58 -23.62
N GLY A 45 8.98 -2.32 -22.47
CA GLY A 45 9.21 -2.96 -21.20
C GLY A 45 10.56 -2.65 -20.54
N LYS A 46 11.41 -1.83 -21.16
CA LYS A 46 12.69 -1.42 -20.59
C LYS A 46 12.49 -0.27 -19.59
N GLY A 47 12.93 -0.47 -18.35
CA GLY A 47 12.85 0.56 -17.31
C GLY A 47 11.47 0.71 -16.66
N TRP A 48 10.52 -0.16 -17.01
CA TRP A 48 9.18 -0.22 -16.42
C TRP A 48 9.01 -1.52 -15.63
N TYR A 49 8.45 -1.43 -14.44
CA TYR A 49 8.01 -2.60 -13.69
C TYR A 49 6.70 -3.12 -14.28
N HIS A 50 6.67 -4.40 -14.67
CA HIS A 50 5.45 -5.05 -15.18
C HIS A 50 4.69 -5.74 -14.05
N GLY A 51 3.52 -6.31 -14.35
CA GLY A 51 2.64 -6.90 -13.34
C GLY A 51 3.34 -7.86 -12.35
N ALA A 52 4.23 -8.73 -12.83
CA ALA A 52 4.99 -9.63 -11.94
C ALA A 52 6.03 -8.90 -11.07
N ASP A 53 6.64 -7.83 -11.59
CA ASP A 53 7.58 -7.02 -10.83
C ASP A 53 6.85 -6.17 -9.77
N VAL A 54 5.69 -5.61 -10.14
CA VAL A 54 4.80 -4.88 -9.24
C VAL A 54 4.28 -5.82 -8.15
N ASP A 55 3.84 -7.04 -8.49
CA ASP A 55 3.45 -8.06 -7.52
C ASP A 55 4.58 -8.35 -6.53
N ARG A 56 5.82 -8.53 -7.02
CA ARG A 56 6.98 -8.76 -6.16
C ARG A 56 7.26 -7.57 -5.23
N LEU A 57 7.21 -6.35 -5.74
CA LEU A 57 7.38 -5.15 -4.93
C LEU A 57 6.26 -4.99 -3.88
N SER A 58 5.01 -5.28 -4.26
CA SER A 58 3.87 -5.33 -3.34
C SER A 58 4.06 -6.38 -2.24
N GLU A 59 4.66 -7.54 -2.57
CA GLU A 59 4.97 -8.57 -1.58
C GLU A 59 6.07 -8.15 -0.59
N GLU A 60 7.10 -7.45 -1.07
CA GLU A 60 8.16 -6.86 -0.24
C GLU A 60 7.60 -5.77 0.68
N GLU A 61 6.73 -4.90 0.15
CA GLU A 61 6.09 -3.84 0.93
C GLU A 61 5.17 -4.42 2.02
N ALA A 62 4.43 -5.50 1.71
CA ALA A 62 3.61 -6.21 2.69
C ALA A 62 4.43 -6.68 3.90
N ASP A 63 5.64 -7.19 3.68
CA ASP A 63 6.52 -7.63 4.75
C ASP A 63 7.05 -6.46 5.59
N ILE A 64 7.36 -5.33 4.93
CA ILE A 64 7.82 -4.11 5.61
C ILE A 64 6.72 -3.53 6.50
N ILE A 65 5.50 -3.41 5.98
CA ILE A 65 4.34 -2.91 6.73
C ILE A 65 4.04 -3.84 7.91
N ALA A 66 3.99 -5.16 7.67
CA ALA A 66 3.74 -6.15 8.73
C ALA A 66 4.78 -6.05 9.86
N ALA A 67 6.07 -5.99 9.52
CA ALA A 67 7.15 -5.85 10.49
C ALA A 67 7.04 -4.53 11.28
N ARG A 68 6.68 -3.43 10.61
CA ARG A 68 6.52 -2.12 11.23
C ARG A 68 5.37 -2.10 12.23
N LEU A 69 4.20 -2.63 11.86
CA LEU A 69 3.04 -2.73 12.74
C LEU A 69 3.35 -3.56 13.99
N VAL A 70 3.95 -4.74 13.82
CA VAL A 70 4.33 -5.59 14.96
C VAL A 70 5.38 -4.92 15.84
N ARG A 71 6.37 -4.24 15.24
CA ARG A 71 7.38 -3.47 15.99
C ARG A 71 6.73 -2.37 16.83
N PHE A 72 5.72 -1.68 16.30
CA PHE A 72 5.01 -0.64 17.04
C PHE A 72 4.26 -1.21 18.25
N VAL A 73 3.55 -2.33 18.07
CA VAL A 73 2.86 -3.02 19.17
C VAL A 73 3.87 -3.47 20.23
N LYS A 74 5.01 -4.06 19.82
CA LYS A 74 6.09 -4.46 20.74
C LYS A 74 6.74 -3.28 21.46
N ALA A 75 6.84 -2.12 20.83
CA ALA A 75 7.46 -0.95 21.44
C ALA A 75 6.58 -0.35 22.55
N LYS A 76 5.25 -0.44 22.40
CA LYS A 76 4.28 0.15 23.33
C LYS A 76 3.68 -0.85 24.31
N THR A 77 3.92 -2.14 24.13
CA THR A 77 3.35 -3.21 24.96
C THR A 77 4.36 -4.33 25.16
N ALA A 78 4.21 -5.12 26.22
CA ALA A 78 5.03 -6.31 26.45
C ALA A 78 4.57 -7.51 25.59
N LEU A 79 4.68 -7.40 24.25
CA LEU A 79 4.36 -8.50 23.33
C LEU A 79 5.56 -9.46 23.19
N PRO A 80 5.45 -10.73 23.66
CA PRO A 80 6.55 -11.69 23.57
C PRO A 80 6.78 -12.17 22.13
N ASN A 81 8.01 -12.59 21.82
CA ASN A 81 8.41 -13.00 20.46
C ASN A 81 7.60 -14.18 19.92
N ASN A 82 7.20 -15.11 20.78
CA ASN A 82 6.38 -16.27 20.40
C ASN A 82 4.97 -15.91 19.89
N LYS A 83 4.49 -14.69 20.17
CA LYS A 83 3.27 -14.13 19.60
C LYS A 83 3.55 -13.16 18.46
N ALA A 84 4.63 -12.38 18.57
CA ALA A 84 5.01 -11.39 17.58
C ALA A 84 5.39 -12.00 16.22
N GLU A 85 6.15 -13.10 16.20
CA GLU A 85 6.58 -13.73 14.94
C GLU A 85 5.41 -14.33 14.16
N PRO A 86 4.51 -15.14 14.76
CA PRO A 86 3.30 -15.60 14.07
C PRO A 86 2.39 -14.46 13.62
N LEU A 87 2.23 -13.41 14.45
CA LEU A 87 1.43 -12.24 14.09
C LEU A 87 1.99 -11.51 12.87
N GLN A 88 3.31 -11.30 12.80
CA GLN A 88 3.95 -10.67 11.65
C GLN A 88 3.70 -11.48 10.37
N ARG A 89 3.84 -12.81 10.43
CA ARG A 89 3.57 -13.69 9.29
C ARG A 89 2.11 -13.60 8.84
N ALA A 90 1.17 -13.62 9.79
CA ALA A 90 -0.25 -13.52 9.50
C ALA A 90 -0.62 -12.16 8.86
N PHE A 91 0.02 -11.07 9.29
CA PHE A 91 -0.11 -9.77 8.65
C PHE A 91 0.50 -9.72 7.26
N SER A 92 1.72 -10.23 7.08
CA SER A 92 2.35 -10.35 5.75
C SER A 92 1.44 -11.09 4.77
N ASP A 93 0.92 -12.25 5.16
CA ASP A 93 0.07 -13.06 4.27
C ASP A 93 -1.22 -12.36 3.87
N LEU A 94 -1.80 -11.57 4.78
CA LEU A 94 -3.01 -10.82 4.51
C LEU A 94 -2.73 -9.62 3.60
N LEU A 95 -1.67 -8.85 3.92
CA LEU A 95 -1.25 -7.67 3.15
C LEU A 95 -0.78 -8.05 1.75
N ARG A 96 -0.07 -9.18 1.57
CA ARG A 96 0.33 -9.68 0.25
C ARG A 96 -0.87 -9.92 -0.65
N LYS A 97 -1.93 -10.54 -0.11
CA LYS A 97 -3.16 -10.78 -0.88
C LYS A 97 -3.84 -9.47 -1.25
N ASP A 98 -3.86 -8.52 -0.32
CA ASP A 98 -4.51 -7.22 -0.53
C ASP A 98 -3.76 -6.37 -1.58
N LEU A 99 -2.44 -6.21 -1.40
CA LEU A 99 -1.58 -5.39 -2.27
C LEU A 99 -1.36 -5.98 -3.66
N THR A 100 -1.61 -7.27 -3.86
CA THR A 100 -1.59 -7.92 -5.19
C THR A 100 -2.98 -8.09 -5.79
N GLY A 101 -4.04 -7.54 -5.16
CA GLY A 101 -5.41 -7.64 -5.65
C GLY A 101 -6.00 -9.06 -5.63
N LYS A 102 -5.41 -9.97 -4.84
CA LYS A 102 -5.84 -11.37 -4.66
C LYS A 102 -6.72 -11.54 -3.41
N SER A 103 -7.11 -10.45 -2.73
CA SER A 103 -7.99 -10.47 -1.56
C SER A 103 -9.46 -10.63 -1.97
N ASN A 104 -10.23 -11.40 -1.20
CA ASN A 104 -11.68 -11.62 -1.42
C ASN A 104 -12.55 -10.71 -0.55
N GLY A 105 -12.05 -9.53 -0.15
CA GLY A 105 -12.77 -8.62 0.74
C GLY A 105 -11.83 -7.66 1.49
N PRO A 106 -12.40 -6.78 2.33
CA PRO A 106 -11.63 -5.76 3.04
C PRO A 106 -10.59 -6.37 3.98
N ASN A 107 -9.48 -5.66 4.16
CA ASN A 107 -8.39 -6.07 5.03
C ASN A 107 -8.86 -6.18 6.49
N ARG A 108 -8.65 -7.36 7.08
CA ARG A 108 -9.12 -7.74 8.42
C ARG A 108 -7.95 -7.94 9.38
N LEU A 109 -6.94 -7.07 9.32
CA LEU A 109 -5.78 -7.09 10.24
C LEU A 109 -6.22 -7.21 11.70
N GLU A 110 -7.27 -6.48 12.10
CA GLU A 110 -7.81 -6.59 13.46
C GLU A 110 -8.37 -7.98 13.81
N ASP A 111 -9.05 -8.64 12.86
CA ASP A 111 -9.63 -9.96 13.11
C ASP A 111 -8.51 -10.99 13.33
N VAL A 112 -7.48 -10.96 12.46
CA VAL A 112 -6.29 -11.80 12.59
C VAL A 112 -5.53 -11.48 13.89
N ALA A 113 -5.46 -10.21 14.27
CA ALA A 113 -4.75 -9.80 15.47
C ALA A 113 -5.36 -10.32 16.77
N ARG A 114 -6.69 -10.57 16.81
CA ARG A 114 -7.38 -11.07 18.01
C ARG A 114 -6.90 -12.44 18.47
N ASP A 115 -6.32 -13.23 17.57
CA ASP A 115 -5.74 -14.54 17.92
C ASP A 115 -4.40 -14.41 18.68
N TYR A 116 -3.76 -13.24 18.61
CA TYR A 116 -2.41 -13.01 19.16
C TYR A 116 -2.39 -11.96 20.26
N LEU A 117 -3.21 -10.91 20.12
CA LEU A 117 -3.20 -9.70 20.93
C LEU A 117 -4.36 -9.65 21.91
N ASP A 118 -4.11 -9.09 23.09
CA ASP A 118 -5.18 -8.72 24.02
C ASP A 118 -5.86 -7.39 23.65
N ALA A 119 -6.90 -7.02 24.39
CA ALA A 119 -7.69 -5.82 24.11
C ALA A 119 -6.88 -4.51 24.17
N GLU A 120 -5.89 -4.39 25.06
CA GLU A 120 -5.04 -3.19 25.14
C GLU A 120 -4.04 -3.14 23.99
N GLN A 121 -3.46 -4.28 23.64
CA GLN A 121 -2.59 -4.43 22.47
C GLN A 121 -3.31 -4.14 21.16
N ILE A 122 -4.60 -4.53 21.04
CA ILE A 122 -5.43 -4.18 19.88
C ILE A 122 -5.64 -2.67 19.76
N LYS A 123 -5.84 -1.94 20.86
CA LYS A 123 -5.95 -0.47 20.80
C LYS A 123 -4.67 0.17 20.25
N VAL A 124 -3.52 -0.35 20.65
CA VAL A 124 -2.21 0.10 20.14
C VAL A 124 -2.08 -0.21 18.64
N LEU A 125 -2.50 -1.40 18.21
CA LEU A 125 -2.49 -1.78 16.79
C LEU A 125 -3.38 -0.86 15.95
N LYS A 126 -4.59 -0.54 16.41
CA LYS A 126 -5.50 0.37 15.70
C LYS A 126 -4.88 1.76 15.49
N ALA A 127 -4.18 2.26 16.51
CA ALA A 127 -3.44 3.52 16.38
C ALA A 127 -2.31 3.40 15.34
N ALA A 128 -1.58 2.28 15.34
CA ALA A 128 -0.51 2.03 14.38
C ALA A 128 -1.02 1.96 12.93
N ILE A 129 -2.15 1.29 12.70
CA ILE A 129 -2.79 1.20 11.38
C ILE A 129 -3.17 2.60 10.89
N LYS A 130 -3.79 3.42 11.75
CA LYS A 130 -4.15 4.80 11.40
C LYS A 130 -2.92 5.65 11.07
N ASP A 131 -1.83 5.49 11.82
CA ASP A 131 -0.58 6.19 11.56
C ASP A 131 0.02 5.74 10.20
N GLU A 132 -0.11 4.45 9.83
CA GLU A 132 0.35 3.93 8.54
C GLU A 132 -0.48 4.49 7.36
N GLU A 133 -1.80 4.52 7.50
CA GLU A 133 -2.71 5.14 6.52
C GLU A 133 -2.40 6.64 6.34
N ALA A 134 -2.04 7.34 7.42
CA ALA A 134 -1.63 8.74 7.34
C ALA A 134 -0.32 8.91 6.55
N ILE A 135 0.68 8.05 6.79
CA ILE A 135 1.95 8.05 6.05
C ILE A 135 1.72 7.82 4.55
N GLU A 136 0.90 6.83 4.20
CA GLU A 136 0.55 6.54 2.80
C GLU A 136 -0.12 7.75 2.13
N ASN A 137 -0.95 8.47 2.88
CA ASN A 137 -1.61 9.68 2.39
C ASN A 137 -0.70 10.93 2.32
N GLY A 138 0.58 10.80 2.67
CA GLY A 138 1.55 11.91 2.70
C GLY A 138 1.43 12.79 3.95
N GLU A 139 0.64 12.38 4.94
CA GLU A 139 0.52 13.06 6.22
C GLU A 139 1.67 12.64 7.13
N LYS A 140 2.47 13.60 7.62
CA LYS A 140 3.50 13.29 8.61
C LYS A 140 2.82 12.83 9.90
N PRO A 141 3.13 11.62 10.42
CA PRO A 141 2.61 11.22 11.72
C PRO A 141 3.14 12.19 12.78
N VAL A 142 2.23 12.72 13.59
CA VAL A 142 2.56 13.65 14.67
C VAL A 142 3.45 12.91 15.68
N PRO A 143 4.66 13.39 15.99
CA PRO A 143 5.48 12.74 17.00
C PRO A 143 4.75 12.88 18.34
N LYS A 144 4.32 11.74 18.92
CA LYS A 144 3.90 11.72 20.32
C LYS A 144 5.19 11.73 21.12
N GLU A 145 5.51 12.90 21.69
CA GLU A 145 6.63 13.12 22.61
C GLU A 145 6.63 12.04 23.71
N GLY A 146 7.84 11.60 24.07
CA GLY A 146 8.11 10.48 24.98
C GLY A 146 7.90 10.78 26.46
#